data_AF-A0A2M8NSS6-F1
#
_entry.id   AF-A0A2M8NSS6-F1
#
_cell.length_a   1.000
_cell.length_b   1.000
_cell.length_c   1.000
_cell.angle_alpha   90.00
_cell.angle_beta   90.00
_cell.angle_gamma   90.00
#
_symmetry.space_group_name_H-M   'P 1'
#
loop_
_entity.id
_entity.type
_entity.pdbx_description
1 polymer ?
#
loop_
_entity_poly.entity_id
_entity_poly.type
_entity_poly.pdbx_seq_one_letter_code
_entity_poly.pdbx_strand_id
1 'polypeptide(L)'
;MNEWHTLELIAEEVIKAFEINAPPIPIEKMLQHPKPDMWEDLDISQISVNFLKVTNYYSPRMSLARLLARQLCASRWGSRLGLDAIWGNEIKLHRFTRMLVMPSSMITELTLTARTPSIMSVHFEVPLDDARLRLEELNEAAL
;
A
#
# COMPACT_ATOMS: atom_id res chain seq x y z
N MET A 1 15.60 -15.72 -1.00
CA MET A 1 15.00 -14.37 -0.96
C MET A 1 13.75 -14.46 -0.11
N ASN A 2 13.60 -13.61 0.90
CA ASN A 2 12.43 -13.63 1.80
C ASN A 2 11.16 -13.23 1.04
N GLU A 3 10.04 -13.90 1.27
CA GLU A 3 8.74 -13.59 0.64
C GLU A 3 8.35 -12.12 0.83
N TRP A 4 8.63 -11.54 2.01
CA TRP A 4 8.37 -10.12 2.28
C TRP A 4 9.20 -9.18 1.43
N HIS A 5 10.43 -9.56 1.11
CA HIS A 5 11.29 -8.78 0.23
C HIS A 5 10.74 -8.80 -1.21
N THR A 6 10.22 -9.94 -1.67
CA THR A 6 9.56 -10.02 -2.98
C THR A 6 8.33 -9.11 -3.05
N LEU A 7 7.48 -9.12 -2.01
CA LEU A 7 6.31 -8.22 -1.96
C LEU A 7 6.71 -6.74 -1.91
N GLU A 8 7.79 -6.42 -1.21
CA GLU A 8 8.34 -5.06 -1.18
C GLU A 8 8.80 -4.62 -2.58
N LEU A 9 9.57 -5.45 -3.28
CA LEU A 9 9.99 -5.17 -4.66
C LEU A 9 8.79 -4.96 -5.59
N ILE A 10 7.74 -5.79 -5.46
CA ILE A 10 6.53 -5.62 -6.26
C ILE A 10 5.84 -4.30 -5.92
N ALA A 11 5.76 -3.92 -4.65
CA ALA A 11 5.20 -2.62 -4.25
C ALA A 11 5.99 -1.46 -4.88
N GLU A 12 7.33 -1.52 -4.87
CA GLU A 12 8.18 -0.52 -5.53
C GLU A 12 7.93 -0.47 -7.05
N GLU A 13 7.75 -1.60 -7.72
CA GLU A 13 7.42 -1.64 -9.14
C GLU A 13 6.05 -1.00 -9.44
N VAL A 14 5.05 -1.19 -8.56
CA VAL A 14 3.77 -0.47 -8.65
C VAL A 14 4.00 1.03 -8.53
N ILE A 15 4.72 1.48 -7.50
CA ILE A 15 5.01 2.91 -7.27
C ILE A 15 5.70 3.55 -8.48
N LYS A 16 6.69 2.87 -9.06
CA LYS A 16 7.39 3.31 -10.27
C LYS A 16 6.48 3.32 -11.50
N ALA A 17 5.64 2.29 -11.70
CA ALA A 17 4.73 2.24 -12.85
C ALA A 17 3.74 3.42 -12.87
N PHE A 18 3.37 3.90 -11.68
CA PHE A 18 2.54 5.10 -11.50
C PHE A 18 3.34 6.40 -11.39
N GLU A 19 4.67 6.36 -11.53
CA GLU A 19 5.57 7.52 -11.50
C GLU A 19 5.44 8.35 -10.22
N ILE A 20 5.24 7.67 -9.09
CA ILE A 20 5.05 8.30 -7.78
C ILE A 20 6.42 8.50 -7.13
N ASN A 21 6.79 9.77 -6.93
CA ASN A 21 8.13 10.13 -6.43
C ASN A 21 8.13 10.64 -4.99
N ALA A 22 6.96 10.84 -4.38
CA ALA A 22 6.83 11.31 -3.01
C ALA A 22 5.47 10.91 -2.43
N PRO A 23 5.37 10.75 -1.10
CA PRO A 23 4.09 10.62 -0.43
C PRO A 23 3.33 11.95 -0.37
N PRO A 24 2.00 11.92 -0.13
CA PRO A 24 1.17 10.72 0.04
C PRO A 24 0.92 9.98 -1.29
N ILE A 25 0.86 8.65 -1.23
CA ILE A 25 0.60 7.81 -2.41
C ILE A 25 -0.83 8.09 -2.95
N PRO A 26 -1.04 8.43 -4.23
CA PRO A 26 -2.34 8.89 -4.73
C PRO A 26 -3.31 7.73 -5.02
N ILE A 27 -3.75 7.01 -3.98
CA ILE A 27 -4.54 5.76 -4.05
C ILE A 27 -5.80 5.88 -4.90
N GLU A 28 -6.58 6.95 -4.71
CA GLU A 28 -7.81 7.21 -5.45
C GLU A 28 -7.52 7.34 -6.95
N LYS A 29 -6.49 8.13 -7.29
CA LYS A 29 -6.08 8.33 -8.68
C LYS A 29 -5.57 7.04 -9.30
N MET A 30 -4.85 6.21 -8.54
CA MET A 30 -4.38 4.90 -9.02
C MET A 30 -5.55 3.99 -9.34
N LEU A 31 -6.55 3.91 -8.45
CA LEU A 31 -7.76 3.10 -8.63
C LEU A 31 -8.59 3.56 -9.86
N GLN A 32 -8.73 4.86 -10.06
CA GLN A 32 -9.49 5.45 -11.16
C GLN A 32 -8.77 5.40 -12.51
N HIS A 33 -7.44 5.39 -12.50
CA HIS A 33 -6.61 5.45 -13.70
C HIS A 33 -5.51 4.37 -13.69
N PRO A 34 -5.87 3.08 -13.73
CA PRO A 34 -4.93 1.99 -13.85
C PRO A 34 -4.01 2.14 -15.07
N LYS A 35 -2.81 1.56 -14.96
CA LYS A 35 -1.93 1.40 -16.11
C LYS A 35 -2.44 0.25 -17.00
N PRO A 36 -2.04 0.19 -18.29
CA PRO A 36 -2.43 -0.90 -19.18
C PRO A 36 -2.18 -2.29 -18.56
N ASP A 37 -3.09 -3.24 -18.82
CA ASP A 37 -3.10 -4.62 -18.30
C ASP A 37 -3.37 -4.80 -16.80
N MET A 38 -3.66 -3.74 -16.05
CA MET A 38 -3.98 -3.86 -14.62
C MET A 38 -5.45 -4.20 -14.38
N TRP A 39 -6.32 -3.20 -14.18
CA TRP A 39 -7.78 -3.37 -14.02
C TRP A 39 -8.53 -2.36 -14.89
N GLU A 40 -9.86 -2.46 -14.92
CA GLU A 40 -10.72 -1.46 -15.55
C GLU A 40 -10.96 -0.28 -14.61
N ASP A 41 -11.04 0.93 -15.14
CA ASP A 41 -11.28 2.15 -14.36
C ASP A 41 -12.44 1.98 -13.36
N LEU A 42 -12.17 2.24 -12.08
CA LEU A 42 -13.16 2.10 -11.02
C LEU A 42 -13.82 3.44 -10.71
N ASP A 43 -15.15 3.48 -10.75
CA ASP A 43 -15.91 4.61 -10.22
C ASP A 43 -15.94 4.54 -8.68
N ILE A 44 -15.03 5.27 -8.06
CA ILE A 44 -14.91 5.34 -6.60
C ILE A 44 -16.16 5.96 -5.93
N SER A 45 -17.01 6.69 -6.67
CA SER A 45 -18.25 7.25 -6.11
C SER A 45 -19.28 6.17 -5.76
N GLN A 46 -19.13 4.97 -6.33
CA GLN A 46 -19.97 3.80 -6.07
C GLN A 46 -19.45 2.94 -4.90
N ILE A 47 -18.30 3.28 -4.29
CA ILE A 47 -17.78 2.55 -3.15
C ILE A 47 -18.69 2.85 -1.94
N SER A 48 -19.45 1.83 -1.51
CA SER A 48 -20.42 1.98 -0.43
C SER A 48 -19.81 2.58 0.84
N VAL A 49 -20.55 3.48 1.50
CA VAL A 49 -20.15 4.12 2.77
C VAL A 49 -19.82 3.08 3.86
N ASN A 50 -20.46 1.91 3.85
CA ASN A 50 -20.19 0.82 4.79
C ASN A 50 -18.80 0.18 4.64
N PHE A 51 -18.14 0.36 3.49
CA PHE A 51 -16.76 -0.10 3.26
C PHE A 51 -15.74 0.77 4.03
N LEU A 52 -16.07 2.04 4.25
CA LEU A 52 -15.22 2.99 4.95
C LEU A 52 -15.46 2.88 6.46
N LYS A 53 -14.83 1.92 7.12
CA LYS A 53 -14.81 1.89 8.59
C LYS A 53 -14.08 3.14 9.10
N VAL A 54 -14.83 4.09 9.64
CA VAL A 54 -14.29 5.32 10.22
C VAL A 54 -14.00 5.08 11.70
N THR A 55 -12.83 4.52 12.00
CA THR A 55 -12.32 4.42 13.38
C THR A 55 -11.34 5.55 13.71
N ASN A 56 -10.70 6.14 12.68
CA ASN A 56 -9.66 7.16 12.77
C ASN A 56 -9.62 7.99 11.45
N TYR A 57 -9.03 9.19 11.48
CA TYR A 57 -8.99 10.15 10.36
C TYR A 57 -8.53 9.55 9.01
N TYR A 58 -7.44 8.76 9.00
CA TYR A 58 -6.89 8.15 7.78
C TYR A 58 -7.47 6.75 7.45
N SER A 59 -8.47 6.26 8.20
CA SER A 59 -9.03 4.91 7.99
C SER A 59 -9.76 4.72 6.65
N PRO A 60 -10.51 5.72 6.13
CA PRO A 60 -11.10 5.62 4.79
C PRO A 60 -10.04 5.38 3.71
N ARG A 61 -8.95 6.15 3.76
CA ARG A 61 -7.83 6.05 2.83
C ARG A 61 -7.14 4.69 2.90
N MET A 62 -6.91 4.16 4.11
CA MET A 62 -6.36 2.80 4.26
C MET A 62 -7.31 1.71 3.75
N SER A 63 -8.63 1.94 3.80
CA SER A 63 -9.61 1.03 3.19
C SER A 63 -9.53 1.03 1.67
N LEU A 64 -9.38 2.21 1.06
CA LEU A 64 -9.10 2.32 -0.38
C LEU A 64 -7.75 1.70 -0.76
N ALA A 65 -6.72 1.84 0.08
CA ALA A 65 -5.44 1.18 -0.16
C ALA A 65 -5.57 -0.34 -0.17
N ARG A 66 -6.38 -0.92 0.74
CA ARG A 66 -6.70 -2.35 0.72
C ARG A 66 -7.47 -2.74 -0.52
N LEU A 67 -8.39 -1.90 -1.01
CA LEU A 67 -9.07 -2.13 -2.29
C LEU A 67 -8.07 -2.16 -3.45
N LEU A 68 -7.15 -1.21 -3.51
CA LEU A 68 -6.07 -1.17 -4.51
C LEU A 68 -5.23 -2.44 -4.46
N ALA A 69 -4.80 -2.88 -3.27
CA ALA A 69 -4.06 -4.13 -3.10
C ALA A 69 -4.84 -5.34 -3.64
N ARG A 70 -6.15 -5.41 -3.41
CA ARG A 70 -7.01 -6.46 -3.96
C ARG A 70 -7.11 -6.37 -5.49
N GLN A 71 -7.29 -5.19 -6.07
CA GLN A 71 -7.31 -5.03 -7.52
C GLN A 71 -6.00 -5.46 -8.17
N LEU A 72 -4.86 -5.11 -7.56
CA LEU A 72 -3.56 -5.60 -7.99
C LEU A 72 -3.49 -7.12 -7.96
N CYS A 73 -3.88 -7.77 -6.86
CA CYS A 73 -3.84 -9.23 -6.75
C CYS A 73 -4.79 -9.94 -7.73
N ALA A 74 -5.94 -9.33 -8.06
CA ALA A 74 -6.92 -9.87 -9.00
C ALA A 74 -6.58 -9.59 -10.47
N SER A 75 -5.65 -8.67 -10.74
CA SER A 75 -5.28 -8.25 -12.10
C SER A 75 -4.39 -9.26 -12.83
N ARG A 76 -4.43 -9.24 -14.17
CA ARG A 76 -3.46 -9.97 -14.99
C ARG A 76 -2.03 -9.49 -14.72
N TRP A 77 -1.85 -8.17 -14.56
CA TRP A 77 -0.56 -7.60 -14.21
C TRP A 77 0.00 -8.18 -12.90
N GLY A 78 -0.79 -8.23 -11.84
CA GLY A 78 -0.36 -8.77 -10.55
C GLY A 78 -0.12 -10.28 -10.57
N SER A 79 -0.93 -11.04 -11.31
CA SER A 79 -0.70 -12.48 -11.50
C SER A 79 0.66 -12.76 -12.18
N ARG A 80 1.08 -11.94 -13.15
CA ARG A 80 2.43 -12.06 -13.77
C ARG A 80 3.57 -11.84 -12.76
N LEU A 81 3.30 -11.13 -11.67
CA LEU A 81 4.25 -10.88 -10.59
C LEU A 81 4.07 -11.82 -9.38
N GLY A 82 3.15 -12.78 -9.45
CA GLY A 82 2.88 -13.74 -8.37
C GLY A 82 2.05 -13.19 -7.20
N LEU A 83 1.32 -12.07 -7.39
CA LEU A 83 0.43 -11.52 -6.35
C LEU A 83 -0.82 -12.37 -6.09
N ASP A 84 -1.13 -13.31 -6.98
CA ASP A 84 -2.18 -14.31 -6.76
C ASP A 84 -1.87 -15.20 -5.54
N ALA A 85 -0.59 -15.42 -5.23
CA ALA A 85 -0.16 -16.21 -4.06
C ALA A 85 -0.52 -15.57 -2.70
N ILE A 86 -0.82 -14.27 -2.67
CA ILE A 86 -1.25 -13.58 -1.45
C ILE A 86 -2.76 -13.32 -1.40
N TRP A 87 -3.49 -13.65 -2.47
CA TRP A 87 -4.94 -13.54 -2.51
C TRP A 87 -5.59 -14.44 -1.46
N GLY A 88 -6.54 -13.89 -0.69
CA GLY A 88 -7.20 -14.61 0.40
C GLY A 88 -6.37 -14.77 1.69
N ASN A 89 -5.10 -14.37 1.70
CA ASN A 89 -4.30 -14.29 2.93
C ASN A 89 -4.32 -12.86 3.48
N GLU A 90 -5.23 -12.58 4.43
CA GLU A 90 -5.43 -11.23 4.97
C GLU A 90 -4.18 -10.65 5.65
N ILE A 91 -3.34 -11.49 6.28
CA ILE A 91 -2.08 -11.03 6.90
C ILE A 91 -1.13 -10.50 5.82
N LYS A 92 -0.92 -11.28 4.76
CA LYS A 92 -0.05 -10.88 3.64
C LYS A 92 -0.60 -9.66 2.91
N LEU A 93 -1.91 -9.64 2.66
CA LEU A 93 -2.58 -8.53 2.00
C LEU A 93 -2.45 -7.23 2.80
N HIS A 94 -2.61 -7.28 4.13
CA HIS A 94 -2.45 -6.10 4.99
C HIS A 94 -1.00 -5.58 5.00
N ARG A 95 0.00 -6.47 5.10
CA ARG A 95 1.42 -6.09 5.02
C ARG A 95 1.76 -5.51 3.66
N PHE A 96 1.32 -6.15 2.57
CA PHE A 96 1.50 -5.63 1.22
C PHE A 96 0.81 -4.27 1.02
N THR A 97 -0.39 -4.08 1.58
CA THR A 97 -1.06 -2.77 1.55
C THR A 97 -0.21 -1.70 2.21
N ARG A 98 0.40 -1.98 3.38
CA ARG A 98 1.33 -1.05 4.05
C ARG A 98 2.56 -0.76 3.19
N MET A 99 3.11 -1.75 2.50
CA MET A 99 4.23 -1.55 1.57
C MET A 99 3.85 -0.61 0.42
N LEU A 100 2.62 -0.71 -0.11
CA LEU A 100 2.14 0.19 -1.16
C LEU A 100 1.97 1.64 -0.70
N VAL A 101 1.43 1.88 0.50
CA VAL A 101 1.19 3.24 1.00
C VAL A 101 2.41 3.86 1.67
N MET A 102 3.35 3.03 2.11
CA MET A 102 4.57 3.40 2.82
C MET A 102 5.75 2.53 2.32
N PRO A 103 6.17 2.72 1.05
CA PRO A 103 7.26 1.94 0.45
C PRO A 103 8.57 2.16 1.19
N SER A 104 9.37 1.10 1.30
CA SER A 104 10.64 1.14 2.04
C SER A 104 11.59 2.19 1.46
N SER A 105 11.63 2.34 0.12
CA SER A 105 12.44 3.35 -0.56
C SER A 105 12.18 4.75 -0.01
N MET A 106 10.92 5.18 0.04
CA MET A 106 10.55 6.51 0.54
C MET A 106 10.77 6.66 2.05
N ILE A 107 10.56 5.60 2.84
CA ILE A 107 10.86 5.67 4.29
C ILE A 107 12.37 5.83 4.50
N THR A 108 13.19 5.19 3.68
CA THR A 108 14.65 5.28 3.82
C THR A 108 15.21 6.66 3.49
N GLU A 109 14.49 7.47 2.73
CA GLU A 109 14.82 8.89 2.47
C GLU A 109 14.57 9.79 3.69
N LEU A 110 13.73 9.36 4.62
CA LEU A 110 13.51 10.08 5.88
C LEU A 110 14.71 9.95 6.81
N THR A 111 15.00 11.01 7.57
CA THR A 111 15.96 10.97 8.67
C THR A 111 15.52 9.94 9.72
N LEU A 112 16.47 9.34 10.43
CA LEU A 112 16.16 8.37 11.50
C LEU A 112 15.21 8.95 12.55
N THR A 113 15.34 10.24 12.88
CA THR A 113 14.46 10.94 13.82
C THR A 113 13.05 11.17 13.29
N ALA A 114 12.86 11.18 11.98
CA ALA A 114 11.55 11.29 11.34
C ALA A 114 10.83 9.94 11.21
N ARG A 115 11.52 8.81 11.45
CA ARG A 115 10.95 7.45 11.41
C ARG A 115 10.23 7.09 12.72
N THR A 116 9.29 7.94 13.12
CA THR A 116 8.38 7.68 14.25
C THR A 116 6.96 7.43 13.74
N PRO A 117 6.13 6.63 14.44
CA PRO A 117 4.76 6.35 13.99
C PRO A 117 3.95 7.63 13.75
N SER A 118 4.08 8.64 14.61
CA SER A 118 3.33 9.90 14.49
C SER A 118 3.73 10.70 13.24
N ILE A 119 5.03 10.83 12.96
CA ILE A 119 5.50 11.55 11.77
C ILE A 119 5.13 10.78 10.51
N MET A 120 5.30 9.45 10.51
CA MET A 120 4.93 8.61 9.36
C MET A 120 3.43 8.63 9.05
N SER A 121 2.59 8.57 10.10
CA SER A 121 1.13 8.69 9.98
C SER A 121 0.73 9.95 9.22
N VAL A 122 1.30 11.10 9.59
CA VAL A 122 1.03 12.38 8.93
C VAL A 122 1.65 12.44 7.54
N HIS A 123 2.91 12.01 7.39
CA HIS A 123 3.66 12.13 6.14
C HIS A 123 3.11 11.26 5.00
N PHE A 124 2.69 10.03 5.32
CA PHE A 124 2.12 9.09 4.35
C PHE A 124 0.58 9.09 4.32
N GLU A 125 -0.03 9.82 5.24
CA GLU A 125 -1.48 9.88 5.44
C GLU A 125 -2.12 8.50 5.68
N VAL A 126 -1.63 7.81 6.71
CA VAL A 126 -2.08 6.47 7.10
C VAL A 126 -2.44 6.43 8.60
N PRO A 127 -3.28 5.47 9.06
CA PRO A 127 -3.53 5.31 10.48
C PRO A 127 -2.25 5.11 11.30
N LEU A 128 -2.23 5.64 12.52
CA LEU A 128 -1.08 5.56 13.42
C LEU A 128 -0.63 4.11 13.68
N ASP A 129 -1.58 3.19 13.81
CA ASP A 129 -1.29 1.77 14.02
C ASP A 129 -0.62 1.13 12.81
N ASP A 130 -1.04 1.47 11.59
CA ASP A 130 -0.40 0.97 10.38
C ASP A 130 1.02 1.53 10.22
N ALA A 131 1.23 2.81 10.55
CA ALA A 131 2.56 3.41 10.56
C ALA A 131 3.50 2.72 11.57
N ARG A 132 2.99 2.40 12.78
CA ARG A 132 3.74 1.64 13.78
C ARG A 132 4.10 0.25 13.28
N LEU A 133 3.12 -0.51 12.77
CA LEU A 133 3.34 -1.85 12.21
C LEU A 133 4.38 -1.81 11.08
N ARG A 134 4.34 -0.79 10.22
CA ARG A 134 5.29 -0.67 9.12
C ARG A 134 6.72 -0.48 9.59
N LEU A 135 6.95 0.30 10.64
CA LEU A 135 8.28 0.45 11.23
C LEU A 135 8.79 -0.87 11.85
N GLU A 136 7.90 -1.61 12.53
CA GLU A 136 8.23 -2.94 13.08
C GLU A 136 8.64 -3.90 11.95
N GLU A 137 7.87 -3.95 10.87
CA GLU A 137 8.15 -4.79 9.70
C GLU A 137 9.48 -4.49 9.02
N LEU A 138 9.88 -3.21 8.98
CA LEU A 138 11.18 -2.80 8.42
C LEU A 138 12.35 -3.18 9.33
N ASN A 139 12.15 -3.09 10.66
CA ASN A 139 13.16 -3.53 11.62
C ASN A 139 13.34 -5.06 11.58
N GLU A 140 12.26 -5.82 11.40
CA GLU A 140 12.31 -7.28 11.19
C GLU A 140 13.07 -7.65 9.91
N ALA A 141 12.94 -6.86 8.84
CA ALA A 141 13.56 -7.14 7.55
C ALA A 141 15.04 -6.71 7.46
N ALA A 142 15.50 -5.86 8.38
CA ALA A 142 16.89 -5.43 8.49
C ALA A 142 17.78 -6.41 9.28
N LEU A 143 17.17 -7.41 9.94
CA LEU A 143 17.81 -8.52 10.65
C LEU A 143 17.91 -9.76 9.76
#